data_AF-A0A842UG48-F1
#
_entry.id   AF-A0A842UG48-F1
#
_cell.length_a   1.000
_cell.length_b   1.000
_cell.length_c   1.000
_cell.angle_alpha   90.00
_cell.angle_beta   90.00
_cell.angle_gamma   90.00
#
_symmetry.space_group_name_H-M   'P 1'
#
loop_
_entity.id
_entity.type
_entity.pdbx_description
1 polymer ?
#
loop_
_entity_poly.entity_id
_entity_poly.type
_entity_poly.pdbx_seq_one_letter_code
_entity_poly.pdbx_strand_id
1 'polypeptide(L)'
;MKIGAYSPVNGNKLADDITGVNFGNVQQGKHSTLPVCIRPVLEGESITGLELYLQNNGGFNYSEYGYYVNSSFISDLATGGLLSDHFSVVSDPPQATGGVTVNLAGDYGDYIWLDVQAGSLETGGTSSINYRFIFEYA
;
A
#
# COMPACT_ATOMS: atom_id res chain seq x y z
N MET A 1 1.09 -18.22 3.23
CA MET A 1 2.05 -17.10 3.17
C MET A 1 1.84 -16.27 4.41
N LYS A 2 2.88 -15.63 4.93
CA LYS A 2 2.76 -14.63 5.99
C LYS A 2 3.24 -13.29 5.49
N ILE A 3 2.55 -12.22 5.89
CA ILE A 3 2.92 -10.85 5.54
C ILE A 3 3.27 -10.14 6.84
N GLY A 4 4.52 -9.70 6.98
CA GLY A 4 4.92 -8.84 8.09
C GLY A 4 4.75 -7.37 7.73
N ALA A 5 4.36 -6.53 8.69
CA ALA A 5 4.45 -5.07 8.59
C ALA A 5 5.70 -4.55 9.29
N TYR A 6 6.34 -3.58 8.66
CA TYR A 6 7.60 -3.01 9.09
C TYR A 6 7.50 -1.49 9.09
N SER A 7 8.24 -0.88 10.01
CA SER A 7 8.45 0.55 10.03
C SER A 7 9.23 0.95 8.78
N PRO A 8 8.67 1.81 7.91
CA PRO A 8 9.34 2.24 6.69
C PRO A 8 10.47 3.24 6.97
N VAL A 9 10.63 3.72 8.21
CA VAL A 9 11.70 4.62 8.63
C VAL A 9 12.95 3.85 9.06
N ASN A 10 12.79 2.74 9.77
CA ASN A 10 13.90 2.04 10.42
C ASN A 10 13.89 0.51 10.27
N GLY A 11 12.90 -0.06 9.57
CA GLY A 11 12.85 -1.49 9.27
C GLY A 11 12.45 -2.36 10.44
N ASN A 12 12.08 -1.79 11.59
CA ASN A 12 11.63 -2.57 12.73
C ASN A 12 10.29 -3.25 12.41
N LYS A 13 10.18 -4.55 12.72
CA LYS A 13 8.91 -5.28 12.59
C LYS A 13 7.88 -4.68 13.55
N LEU A 14 6.72 -4.31 13.01
CA LEU A 14 5.59 -3.73 13.74
C LEU A 14 4.51 -4.77 14.04
N ALA A 15 4.23 -5.62 13.06
CA ALA A 15 3.26 -6.70 13.17
C ALA A 15 3.66 -7.88 12.30
N ASP A 16 3.14 -9.05 12.63
CA ASP A 16 3.36 -10.30 11.90
C ASP A 16 2.02 -10.86 11.44
N ASP A 17 2.06 -11.60 10.35
CA ASP A 17 0.89 -12.29 9.76
C ASP A 17 -0.35 -11.39 9.57
N ILE A 18 -0.12 -10.21 8.97
CA ILE A 18 -1.20 -9.25 8.72
C ILE A 18 -1.97 -9.59 7.45
N THR A 19 -3.28 -9.38 7.47
CA THR A 19 -4.19 -9.55 6.31
C THR A 19 -4.54 -8.22 5.63
N GLY A 20 -4.01 -7.12 6.15
CA GLY A 20 -4.21 -5.79 5.62
C GLY A 20 -3.50 -4.73 6.44
N VAL A 21 -3.49 -3.51 5.93
CA VAL A 21 -2.80 -2.38 6.57
C VAL A 21 -3.59 -1.08 6.37
N ASN A 22 -3.57 -0.23 7.41
CA ASN A 22 -4.33 1.01 7.46
C ASN A 22 -3.37 2.21 7.36
N PHE A 23 -3.65 3.13 6.43
CA PHE A 23 -2.85 4.33 6.17
C PHE A 23 -3.29 5.53 7.02
N GLY A 24 -4.26 5.32 7.91
CA GLY A 24 -4.86 6.39 8.67
C GLY A 24 -5.65 7.32 7.77
N ASN A 25 -5.92 8.53 8.26
CA ASN A 25 -6.65 9.53 7.49
C ASN A 25 -5.68 10.26 6.56
N VAL A 26 -5.86 10.10 5.26
CA VAL A 26 -5.06 10.76 4.23
C VAL A 26 -5.80 12.00 3.77
N GLN A 27 -5.10 13.13 3.73
CA GLN A 27 -5.67 14.43 3.40
C GLN A 27 -5.82 14.58 1.88
N GLN A 28 -6.89 15.25 1.46
CA GLN A 28 -7.09 15.60 0.05
C GLN A 28 -5.87 16.30 -0.56
N GLY A 29 -5.43 15.84 -1.73
CA GLY A 29 -4.26 16.35 -2.44
C GLY A 29 -2.91 16.02 -1.77
N LYS A 30 -2.88 15.05 -0.83
CA LYS A 30 -1.68 14.63 -0.10
C LYS A 30 -1.49 13.12 -0.16
N HIS A 31 -0.24 12.72 0.00
CA HIS A 31 0.15 11.33 0.26
C HIS A 31 -0.18 10.93 1.69
N SER A 32 -0.16 9.61 1.95
CA SER A 32 -0.29 9.10 3.30
C SER A 32 0.82 9.63 4.21
N THR A 33 0.43 9.96 5.44
CA THR A 33 1.38 10.33 6.50
C THR A 33 1.74 9.13 7.39
N LEU A 34 1.05 8.00 7.20
CA LEU A 34 1.43 6.72 7.76
C LEU A 34 2.10 5.92 6.63
N PRO A 35 3.44 6.00 6.51
CA PRO A 35 4.13 5.19 5.53
C PRO A 35 4.00 3.72 5.93
N VAL A 36 3.91 2.84 4.93
CA VAL A 36 3.68 1.41 5.13
C VAL A 36 4.75 0.62 4.39
N CYS A 37 5.40 -0.28 5.09
CA CYS A 37 6.28 -1.27 4.51
C CYS A 37 5.78 -2.66 4.90
N ILE A 38 5.65 -3.56 3.92
CA ILE A 38 5.29 -4.95 4.14
C ILE A 38 6.36 -5.89 3.57
N ARG A 39 6.38 -7.12 4.05
CA ARG A 39 7.26 -8.18 3.54
C ARG A 39 6.50 -9.51 3.50
N PRO A 40 6.02 -9.94 2.32
CA PRO A 40 5.41 -11.26 2.15
C PRO A 40 6.48 -12.34 2.14
N VAL A 41 6.23 -13.44 2.85
CA VAL A 41 7.13 -14.60 2.93
C VAL A 41 6.30 -15.87 2.70
N LEU A 42 6.78 -16.74 1.80
CA LEU A 42 6.16 -18.04 1.56
C LEU A 42 6.42 -18.99 2.73
N GLU A 43 5.40 -19.75 3.10
CA GLU A 43 5.49 -20.82 4.09
C GLU A 43 4.96 -22.12 3.49
N GLY A 44 5.77 -22.77 2.65
CA GLY A 44 5.45 -24.10 2.10
C GLY A 44 4.31 -24.14 1.08
N GLU A 45 3.79 -22.98 0.67
CA GLU A 45 2.72 -22.83 -0.31
C GLU A 45 3.27 -22.27 -1.63
N SER A 46 2.73 -22.74 -2.76
CA SER A 46 2.95 -22.11 -4.07
C SER A 46 1.90 -21.04 -4.26
N ILE A 47 2.33 -19.77 -4.30
CA ILE A 47 1.44 -18.63 -4.53
C ILE A 47 1.80 -17.98 -5.86
N THR A 48 0.78 -17.55 -6.58
CA THR A 48 0.85 -16.99 -7.94
C THR A 48 0.89 -15.46 -7.97
N GLY A 49 0.52 -14.80 -6.86
CA GLY A 49 0.64 -13.34 -6.70
C GLY A 49 0.05 -12.82 -5.38
N LEU A 50 0.25 -11.52 -5.12
CA LEU A 50 -0.38 -10.78 -4.03
C LEU A 50 -1.32 -9.72 -4.62
N GLU A 51 -2.61 -9.82 -4.33
CA GLU A 51 -3.60 -8.82 -4.73
C GLU A 51 -3.84 -7.84 -3.59
N LEU A 52 -3.76 -6.54 -3.91
CA LEU A 52 -3.89 -5.46 -2.95
C LEU A 52 -5.12 -4.62 -3.26
N TYR A 53 -6.13 -4.70 -2.42
CA TYR A 53 -7.38 -3.95 -2.59
C TYR A 53 -7.36 -2.66 -1.78
N LEU A 54 -7.42 -1.51 -2.46
CA LEU A 54 -7.64 -0.22 -1.81
C LEU A 54 -9.10 -0.08 -1.40
N GLN A 55 -9.39 -0.20 -0.12
CA GLN A 55 -10.69 0.17 0.42
C GLN A 55 -10.69 1.65 0.83
N ASN A 56 -11.64 2.39 0.28
CA ASN A 56 -11.90 3.78 0.58
C ASN A 56 -13.22 3.91 1.35
N ASN A 57 -13.16 4.32 2.62
CA ASN A 57 -14.29 4.28 3.55
C ASN A 57 -15.12 5.57 3.63
N GLY A 58 -15.14 6.41 2.59
CA GLY A 58 -15.75 7.75 2.67
C GLY A 58 -15.92 8.52 1.36
N GLY A 59 -15.95 7.83 0.22
CA GLY A 59 -16.51 8.39 -1.02
C GLY A 59 -15.58 9.23 -1.89
N PHE A 60 -14.27 9.18 -1.66
CA PHE A 60 -13.27 9.76 -2.58
C PHE A 60 -13.22 8.94 -3.89
N ASN A 61 -13.18 9.60 -5.05
CA ASN A 61 -13.23 8.98 -6.38
C ASN A 61 -11.94 9.20 -7.20
N TYR A 62 -11.01 10.03 -6.74
CA TYR A 62 -9.80 10.44 -7.47
C TYR A 62 -8.51 10.07 -6.73
N SER A 63 -8.49 8.90 -6.10
CA SER A 63 -7.35 8.47 -5.30
C SER A 63 -6.42 7.59 -6.12
N GLU A 64 -5.12 7.82 -5.99
CA GLU A 64 -4.06 7.03 -6.62
C GLU A 64 -3.37 6.17 -5.56
N TYR A 65 -2.90 5.00 -5.98
CA TYR A 65 -2.12 4.10 -5.15
C TYR A 65 -0.93 3.60 -5.96
N GLY A 66 0.18 3.27 -5.29
CA GLY A 66 1.08 2.27 -5.81
C GLY A 66 2.10 1.77 -4.81
N TYR A 67 3.07 1.03 -5.33
CA TYR A 67 4.03 0.28 -4.54
C TYR A 67 5.44 0.33 -5.13
N TYR A 68 6.43 0.10 -4.28
CA TYR A 68 7.83 -0.06 -4.65
C TYR A 68 8.40 -1.31 -4.00
N VAL A 69 9.11 -2.14 -4.75
CA VAL A 69 9.68 -3.42 -4.28
C VAL A 69 11.20 -3.33 -4.25
N ASN A 70 11.81 -3.79 -3.17
CA ASN A 70 13.26 -3.95 -3.08
C ASN A 70 13.64 -5.08 -2.11
N SER A 71 14.62 -5.89 -2.49
CA SER A 71 15.14 -6.98 -1.65
C SER A 71 15.85 -6.48 -0.38
N SER A 72 16.35 -5.25 -0.39
CA SER A 72 16.97 -4.61 0.77
C SER A 72 16.07 -3.54 1.38
N PHE A 73 16.08 -3.43 2.70
CA PHE A 73 15.37 -2.34 3.38
C PHE A 73 16.05 -0.99 3.10
N ILE A 74 15.25 0.01 2.72
CA ILE A 74 15.69 1.39 2.47
C ILE A 74 14.96 2.34 3.44
N SER A 75 15.71 3.03 4.29
CA SER A 75 15.17 3.93 5.33
C SER A 75 14.68 5.29 4.82
N ASP A 76 15.22 5.75 3.69
CA ASP A 76 15.11 7.16 3.29
C ASP A 76 13.88 7.45 2.41
N LEU A 77 13.17 6.40 2.00
CA LEU A 77 11.90 6.51 1.27
C LEU A 77 10.79 7.16 2.11
N ALA A 78 10.89 7.11 3.45
CA ALA A 78 9.88 7.65 4.36
C ALA A 78 10.10 9.13 4.75
N THR A 79 11.27 9.72 4.49
CA THR A 79 11.69 11.02 5.07
C THR A 79 11.58 12.23 4.14
N GLY A 80 11.01 12.07 2.94
CA GLY A 80 10.75 13.19 2.03
C GLY A 80 10.98 12.90 0.54
N GLY A 81 11.39 11.68 0.19
CA GLY A 81 11.37 11.22 -1.21
C GLY A 81 9.97 10.74 -1.53
N LEU A 82 9.20 11.57 -2.23
CA LEU A 82 7.93 11.17 -2.83
C LEU A 82 8.13 9.81 -3.52
N LEU A 83 7.25 8.85 -3.28
CA LEU A 83 7.13 7.65 -4.10
C LEU A 83 6.72 7.98 -5.57
N SER A 84 6.60 9.27 -5.91
CA SER A 84 6.12 9.83 -7.18
C SER A 84 6.81 9.29 -8.43
N ASP A 85 8.05 8.81 -8.32
CA ASP A 85 8.84 8.42 -9.48
C ASP A 85 8.73 6.91 -9.82
N HIS A 86 8.00 6.13 -9.02
CA HIS A 86 7.93 4.66 -9.20
C HIS A 86 6.51 4.06 -9.12
N PHE A 87 5.45 4.88 -9.10
CA PHE A 87 4.09 4.38 -9.05
C PHE A 87 3.58 3.82 -10.38
N SER A 88 2.93 2.66 -10.32
CA SER A 88 1.94 2.28 -11.34
C SER A 88 0.61 2.95 -10.99
N VAL A 89 0.28 4.04 -11.66
CA VAL A 89 -0.98 4.77 -11.46
C VAL A 89 -2.16 3.90 -11.90
N VAL A 90 -3.10 3.65 -10.99
CA VAL A 90 -4.43 3.14 -11.33
C VAL A 90 -5.43 4.27 -11.12
N SER A 91 -5.82 4.91 -12.23
CA SER A 91 -6.85 5.95 -12.25
C SER A 91 -8.24 5.33 -12.16
N ASP A 92 -9.13 5.96 -11.38
CA ASP A 92 -10.55 5.62 -11.24
C ASP A 92 -10.85 4.17 -10.78
N PRO A 93 -10.32 3.69 -9.65
CA PRO A 93 -10.78 2.42 -9.08
C PRO A 93 -12.26 2.58 -8.66
N PRO A 94 -13.20 1.81 -9.24
CA PRO A 94 -14.61 1.91 -8.87
C PRO A 94 -14.79 1.60 -7.39
N GLN A 95 -15.69 2.35 -6.76
CA GLN A 95 -16.07 2.25 -5.34
C GLN A 95 -15.97 0.80 -4.84
N ALA A 96 -14.95 0.57 -4.02
CA ALA A 96 -14.73 -0.60 -3.16
C ALA A 96 -14.20 -1.93 -3.75
N THR A 97 -13.84 -2.08 -5.02
CA THR A 97 -13.43 -3.41 -5.53
C THR A 97 -12.27 -3.46 -6.53
N GLY A 98 -11.78 -2.33 -7.04
CA GLY A 98 -10.64 -2.30 -7.96
C GLY A 98 -9.30 -2.41 -7.23
N GLY A 99 -8.93 -3.61 -6.77
CA GLY A 99 -7.58 -3.88 -6.29
C GLY A 99 -6.56 -3.88 -7.43
N VAL A 100 -5.29 -3.65 -7.07
CA VAL A 100 -4.17 -3.79 -8.00
C VAL A 100 -3.45 -5.08 -7.65
N THR A 101 -3.33 -5.99 -8.61
CA THR A 101 -2.50 -7.17 -8.47
C THR A 101 -1.03 -6.73 -8.45
N VAL A 102 -0.32 -7.02 -7.36
CA VAL A 102 1.12 -6.91 -7.27
C VAL A 102 1.72 -8.25 -7.69
N ASN A 103 2.28 -8.27 -8.89
CA ASN A 103 3.03 -9.42 -9.36
C ASN A 103 4.42 -9.38 -8.74
N LEU A 104 4.65 -10.26 -7.76
CA LEU A 104 5.94 -10.39 -7.10
C LEU A 104 6.93 -11.22 -7.90
N ALA A 105 6.53 -11.88 -9.00
CA ALA A 105 7.42 -12.67 -9.88
C ALA A 105 8.37 -13.67 -9.20
N GLY A 106 8.12 -14.06 -7.95
CA GLY A 106 9.01 -14.90 -7.13
C GLY A 106 9.83 -14.17 -6.07
N ASP A 107 9.76 -12.83 -6.00
CA ASP A 107 10.45 -11.94 -5.04
C ASP A 107 9.84 -11.96 -3.63
N TYR A 108 9.46 -13.15 -3.18
CA TYR A 108 8.98 -13.35 -1.82
C TYR A 108 10.14 -13.18 -0.84
N GLY A 109 9.96 -12.34 0.17
CA GLY A 109 11.01 -11.90 1.07
C GLY A 109 11.59 -10.53 0.72
N ASP A 110 11.08 -9.86 -0.31
CA ASP A 110 11.40 -8.45 -0.58
C ASP A 110 10.51 -7.51 0.24
N TYR A 111 11.04 -6.33 0.52
CA TYR A 111 10.31 -5.24 1.15
C TYR A 111 9.47 -4.51 0.11
N ILE A 112 8.23 -4.22 0.46
CA ILE A 112 7.28 -3.52 -0.39
C ILE A 112 6.82 -2.27 0.36
N TRP A 113 7.14 -1.11 -0.17
CA TRP A 113 6.61 0.16 0.30
C TRP A 113 5.31 0.45 -0.42
N LEU A 114 4.30 0.85 0.34
CA LEU A 114 2.96 1.13 -0.14
C LEU A 114 2.63 2.59 0.16
N ASP A 115 1.95 3.26 -0.75
CA ASP A 115 1.44 4.62 -0.51
C ASP A 115 0.19 4.92 -1.33
N VAL A 116 -0.64 5.79 -0.78
CA VAL A 116 -1.89 6.26 -1.36
C VAL A 116 -1.87 7.79 -1.39
N GLN A 117 -2.26 8.36 -2.51
CA GLN A 117 -2.47 9.79 -2.67
C GLN A 117 -3.95 10.05 -2.90
N ALA A 118 -4.58 10.79 -1.99
CA ALA A 118 -5.91 11.30 -2.24
C ALA A 118 -5.84 12.42 -3.28
N GLY A 119 -6.67 12.35 -4.33
CA GLY A 119 -6.66 13.34 -5.40
C GLY A 119 -6.92 14.76 -4.91
N SER A 120 -6.49 15.76 -5.67
CA SER A 120 -6.83 17.16 -5.37
C SER A 120 -8.29 17.48 -5.71
N LEU A 121 -8.92 16.71 -6.60
CA LEU A 121 -10.28 16.91 -7.09
C LEU A 121 -11.36 16.14 -6.30
N GLU A 122 -11.01 15.58 -5.14
CA GLU A 122 -11.96 14.81 -4.33
C GLU A 122 -13.16 15.67 -3.91
N THR A 123 -14.36 15.12 -4.10
CA THR A 123 -15.63 15.79 -3.79
C THR A 123 -16.42 14.97 -2.78
N GLY A 124 -15.92 14.89 -1.55
CA GLY A 124 -16.63 14.38 -0.39
C GLY A 124 -16.57 15.44 0.71
N GLY A 125 -17.63 15.62 1.51
CA GLY A 125 -17.69 16.65 2.57
C GLY A 125 -16.66 16.51 3.71
N THR A 126 -15.64 15.67 3.55
CA THR A 126 -14.56 15.41 4.50
C THR A 126 -13.21 15.68 3.84
N SER A 127 -12.32 16.43 4.51
CA SER A 127 -10.99 16.79 4.00
C SER A 127 -9.93 15.69 4.13
N SER A 128 -10.31 14.57 4.75
CA SER A 128 -9.43 13.43 4.98
C SER A 128 -10.22 12.14 5.08
N ILE A 129 -9.61 11.02 4.68
CA ILE A 129 -10.31 9.74 4.60
C ILE A 129 -9.41 8.56 4.95
N ASN A 130 -10.02 7.53 5.51
CA ASN A 130 -9.30 6.32 5.86
C ASN A 130 -9.18 5.37 4.67
N TYR A 131 -7.95 4.97 4.37
CA TYR A 131 -7.64 3.93 3.39
C TYR A 131 -7.11 2.67 4.06
N ARG A 132 -7.49 1.52 3.52
CA ARG A 132 -7.01 0.21 3.95
C ARG A 132 -6.61 -0.63 2.73
N PHE A 133 -5.44 -1.27 2.77
CA PHE A 133 -5.17 -2.40 1.87
C PHE A 133 -5.64 -3.70 2.50
N ILE A 134 -6.34 -4.49 1.70
CA ILE A 134 -6.67 -5.89 1.99
C ILE A 134 -5.80 -6.76 1.09
N PHE A 135 -5.23 -7.81 1.65
CA PHE A 135 -4.34 -8.72 0.97
C PHE A 135 -5.09 -10.00 0.62
N GLU A 136 -5.10 -10.34 -0.66
CA GLU A 136 -5.55 -11.65 -1.13
C GLU A 136 -4.41 -12.32 -1.89
N TYR A 137 -4.26 -13.62 -1.74
CA TYR A 137 -3.22 -14.40 -2.39
C TYR A 137 -3.77 -15.77 -2.76
N ALA A 138 -3.37 -16.26 -3.94
CA ALA A 138 -3.84 -17.52 -4.53
C ALA A 138 -2.67 -18.43 -4.89
#